data_AF-A0A1B6F3L7-F1
#
_entry.id   AF-A0A1B6F3L7-F1
#
_cell.length_a   1.000
_cell.length_b   1.000
_cell.length_c   1.000
_cell.angle_alpha   90.00
_cell.angle_beta   90.00
_cell.angle_gamma   90.00
#
_symmetry.space_group_name_H-M   'P 1'
#
loop_
_entity.id
_entity.type
_entity.pdbx_description
1 polymer ?
#
loop_
_entity_poly.entity_id
_entity_poly.type
_entity_poly.pdbx_seq_one_letter_code
_entity_poly.pdbx_strand_id
1 'polypeptide(L)'
;MAGILKLSSIVTKHPSLSLKSLRLPLASTRKIHFTVDGQNQAKPGENISRDYPVIDHTYDAVVVGAGGAGLRAAFGLVAEGFKTAVITKLFPTRSHTVAAQGGINAALGNMEEDDWHWHM
;
A
#
# COMPACT_ATOMS: atom_id res chain seq x y z
N MET A 1 -5.87 3.07 -21.79
CA MET A 1 -5.49 2.24 -22.96
C MET A 1 -4.00 2.45 -23.22
N ALA A 2 -3.28 1.38 -23.57
CA ALA A 2 -1.84 1.28 -23.83
C ALA A 2 -0.93 0.96 -22.63
N GLY A 3 -0.49 -0.30 -22.62
CA GLY A 3 0.54 -0.87 -21.76
C GLY A 3 0.85 -2.31 -22.18
N ILE A 4 0.95 -2.56 -23.50
CA ILE A 4 1.35 -3.86 -24.05
C ILE A 4 2.86 -4.01 -23.81
N LEU A 5 3.21 -4.81 -22.81
CA LEU A 5 4.58 -5.24 -22.53
C LEU A 5 5.09 -6.11 -23.70
N LYS A 6 6.18 -5.66 -24.32
CA LYS A 6 6.95 -6.40 -25.34
C LYS A 6 7.39 -7.77 -24.78
N LEU A 7 6.78 -8.83 -25.28
CA LEU A 7 7.09 -10.23 -24.92
C LEU A 7 7.85 -10.94 -26.05
N SER A 8 8.86 -10.29 -26.61
CA SER A 8 9.58 -10.79 -27.78
C SER A 8 11.08 -10.60 -27.63
N SER A 9 11.73 -11.50 -26.89
CA SER A 9 13.17 -11.76 -27.06
C SER A 9 13.71 -13.05 -26.41
N ILE A 10 12.91 -13.79 -25.61
CA ILE A 10 13.44 -14.97 -24.89
C ILE A 10 13.08 -16.32 -25.55
N VAL A 11 12.24 -16.34 -26.59
CA VAL A 11 11.77 -17.60 -27.23
C VAL A 11 12.70 -18.13 -28.33
N THR A 12 13.68 -17.35 -28.81
CA THR A 12 14.44 -17.70 -30.03
C THR A 12 15.68 -18.58 -29.84
N LYS A 13 15.99 -19.09 -28.63
CA LYS A 13 17.26 -19.83 -28.43
C LYS A 13 17.21 -21.29 -27.98
N HIS A 14 16.07 -21.88 -27.59
CA HIS A 14 16.02 -23.31 -27.22
C HIS A 14 14.66 -23.96 -27.52
N PRO A 15 14.54 -24.88 -28.50
CA PRO A 15 13.26 -25.45 -28.92
C PRO A 15 12.76 -26.65 -28.09
N SER A 16 13.34 -26.93 -26.91
CA SER A 16 13.07 -28.17 -26.17
C SER A 16 12.60 -28.01 -24.71
N LEU A 17 12.22 -26.82 -24.25
CA LEU A 17 11.72 -26.65 -22.88
C LEU A 17 10.22 -26.95 -22.80
N SER A 18 9.93 -28.13 -22.25
CA SER A 18 8.58 -28.60 -21.89
C SER A 18 7.88 -27.62 -20.93
N LEU A 19 6.70 -27.13 -21.33
CA LEU A 19 5.79 -26.24 -20.58
C LEU A 19 5.32 -26.76 -19.21
N LYS A 20 5.78 -27.94 -18.76
CA LYS A 20 5.38 -28.56 -17.49
C LYS A 20 6.15 -28.08 -16.26
N SER A 21 7.21 -27.28 -16.41
CA SER A 21 8.01 -26.81 -15.26
C SER A 21 7.77 -25.36 -14.83
N LEU A 22 6.85 -24.63 -15.49
CA LEU A 22 6.41 -23.31 -15.03
C LEU A 22 5.44 -23.49 -13.86
N ARG A 23 5.99 -23.84 -12.69
CA ARG A 23 5.35 -23.53 -11.42
C ARG A 23 5.33 -22.01 -11.33
N LEU A 24 4.22 -21.38 -11.72
CA LEU A 24 3.93 -20.03 -11.24
C LEU A 24 4.12 -20.06 -9.72
N PRO A 25 4.72 -19.02 -9.10
CA PRO A 25 4.62 -18.90 -7.67
C PRO A 25 3.12 -18.84 -7.38
N LEU A 26 2.58 -19.92 -6.82
CA LEU A 26 1.27 -19.91 -6.20
C LEU A 26 1.44 -18.90 -5.08
N ALA A 27 1.05 -17.65 -5.33
CA ALA A 27 0.87 -16.68 -4.28
C ALA A 27 -0.06 -17.38 -3.29
N SER A 28 0.51 -17.83 -2.19
CA SER A 28 -0.24 -18.42 -1.09
C SER A 28 -1.10 -17.27 -0.59
N THR A 29 -2.33 -17.20 -1.10
CA THR A 29 -3.34 -16.27 -0.63
C THR A 29 -3.54 -16.62 0.83
N ARG A 30 -2.81 -15.95 1.72
CA ARG A 30 -2.98 -16.14 3.15
C ARG A 30 -4.45 -15.82 3.43
N LYS A 31 -5.21 -16.83 3.87
CA LYS A 31 -6.57 -16.69 4.38
C LYS A 31 -6.54 -15.96 5.73
N ILE A 32 -6.09 -14.71 5.72
CA ILE A 32 -6.30 -13.76 6.83
C ILE A 32 -7.42 -12.78 6.45
N HIS A 33 -8.05 -13.00 5.29
CA HIS A 33 -9.05 -12.11 4.71
C HIS A 33 -10.44 -12.61 5.08
N PHE A 34 -11.12 -11.88 5.95
CA PHE A 34 -12.57 -11.92 6.05
C PHE A 34 -13.10 -11.00 4.96
N THR A 35 -13.30 -11.52 3.75
CA THR A 35 -14.02 -10.80 2.70
C THR A 35 -15.48 -10.66 3.15
N VAL A 36 -15.77 -9.54 3.80
CA VAL A 36 -17.14 -9.13 4.09
C VAL A 36 -17.72 -8.51 2.84
N ASP A 37 -18.16 -9.36 1.91
CA ASP A 37 -19.04 -8.99 0.82
C ASP A 37 -20.44 -8.65 1.39
N GLY A 38 -20.55 -7.58 2.20
CA GLY A 38 -21.86 -7.14 2.70
C GLY A 38 -21.97 -6.20 3.91
N GLN A 39 -20.89 -5.86 4.62
CA GLN A 39 -20.96 -4.97 5.81
C GLN A 39 -20.21 -3.64 5.60
N ASN A 40 -20.47 -2.96 4.48
CA ASN A 40 -20.13 -1.55 4.29
C ASN A 40 -21.17 -0.62 4.95
N GLN A 41 -21.75 -1.02 6.08
CA GLN A 41 -22.69 -0.18 6.79
C GLN A 41 -22.07 0.24 8.13
N ALA A 42 -21.75 1.53 8.20
CA ALA A 42 -21.66 2.27 9.44
C ALA A 42 -22.84 1.89 10.34
N LYS A 43 -22.58 1.22 11.46
CA LYS A 43 -23.65 0.86 12.40
C LYS A 43 -23.74 1.97 13.45
N PRO A 44 -24.94 2.49 13.75
CA PRO A 44 -25.12 3.33 14.93
C PRO A 44 -24.72 2.50 16.17
N GLY A 45 -23.82 3.03 16.99
CA GLY A 45 -23.37 2.35 18.20
C GLY A 45 -24.52 2.17 19.18
N GLU A 46 -24.66 0.99 19.77
CA GLU A 46 -25.69 0.71 20.76
C GLU A 46 -25.42 1.52 22.05
N ASN A 47 -26.23 2.58 22.25
CA ASN A 47 -26.53 3.22 23.53
C ASN A 47 -25.37 3.92 24.27
N ILE A 48 -24.80 5.00 23.71
CA ILE A 48 -23.81 5.85 24.42
C ILE A 48 -24.30 7.29 24.67
N SER A 49 -25.09 7.89 23.78
CA SER A 49 -25.73 9.22 23.98
C SER A 49 -26.78 9.50 22.89
N ARG A 50 -27.92 10.14 23.24
CA ARG A 50 -28.89 10.64 22.23
C ARG A 50 -28.40 11.92 21.55
N ASP A 51 -27.60 12.72 22.25
CA ASP A 51 -27.14 14.03 21.77
C ASP A 51 -25.96 13.90 20.80
N TYR A 52 -25.19 12.82 20.94
CA TYR A 52 -24.05 12.51 20.08
C TYR A 52 -24.15 11.07 19.56
N PRO A 53 -24.78 10.85 18.40
CA PRO A 53 -24.85 9.51 17.81
C PRO A 53 -23.45 9.01 17.49
N VAL A 54 -23.11 7.83 18.00
CA VAL A 54 -21.84 7.17 17.72
C VAL A 54 -22.00 6.31 16.46
N ILE A 55 -21.00 6.36 15.57
CA ILE A 55 -20.99 5.57 14.34
C ILE A 55 -19.79 4.64 14.38
N ASP A 56 -20.04 3.34 14.37
CA ASP A 56 -19.02 2.30 14.39
C ASP A 56 -18.65 1.87 12.96
N HIS A 57 -17.34 1.74 12.73
CA HIS A 57 -16.76 1.26 11.49
C HIS A 57 -15.74 0.15 11.76
N THR A 58 -15.66 -0.84 10.87
CA THR A 58 -14.69 -1.94 10.97
C THR A 58 -13.75 -1.97 9.77
N TYR A 59 -12.44 -1.99 10.07
CA TYR A 59 -11.31 -1.99 9.14
C TYR A 59 -10.22 -2.92 9.68
N ASP A 60 -9.34 -3.41 8.81
CA ASP A 60 -8.19 -4.23 9.22
C ASP A 60 -7.09 -3.34 9.83
N ALA A 61 -6.97 -2.11 9.34
CA ALA A 61 -6.03 -1.12 9.86
C ALA A 61 -6.62 0.30 9.75
N VAL A 62 -6.23 1.16 10.70
CA VAL A 62 -6.56 2.59 10.70
C VAL A 62 -5.27 3.39 10.78
N VAL A 63 -5.05 4.26 9.80
CA VAL A 63 -3.94 5.21 9.76
C VAL A 63 -4.45 6.59 10.14
N VAL A 64 -3.88 7.16 11.21
CA VAL A 64 -4.21 8.51 11.66
C VAL A 64 -3.13 9.49 11.21
N GLY A 65 -3.48 10.35 10.26
CA GLY A 65 -2.60 11.32 9.61
C GLY A 65 -2.37 10.99 8.14
N ALA A 66 -2.52 11.99 7.27
CA ALA A 66 -2.32 11.87 5.83
C ALA A 66 -1.11 12.69 5.32
N GLY A 67 -0.03 12.72 6.11
CA GLY A 67 1.29 13.22 5.68
C GLY A 67 2.06 12.16 4.89
N GLY A 68 3.33 12.43 4.57
CA GLY A 68 4.15 11.50 3.78
C GLY A 68 4.21 10.09 4.34
N ALA A 69 4.44 9.95 5.66
CA ALA A 69 4.47 8.65 6.33
C ALA A 69 3.11 7.94 6.32
N GLY A 70 2.03 8.64 6.66
CA GLY A 70 0.68 8.06 6.75
C GLY A 70 0.16 7.58 5.40
N LEU A 71 0.35 8.38 4.34
CA LEU A 71 -0.02 7.97 2.98
C LEU A 71 0.81 6.79 2.48
N ARG A 72 2.13 6.75 2.79
CA ARG A 72 2.98 5.61 2.41
C ARG A 72 2.58 4.33 3.14
N ALA A 73 2.28 4.41 4.44
CA ALA A 73 1.79 3.28 5.23
C ALA A 73 0.44 2.77 4.71
N ALA A 74 -0.52 3.68 4.49
CA ALA A 74 -1.84 3.33 3.98
C ALA A 74 -1.77 2.67 2.59
N PHE A 75 -0.94 3.20 1.68
CA PHE A 75 -0.73 2.60 0.38
C PHE A 75 -0.11 1.20 0.47
N GLY A 76 0.88 1.00 1.35
CA GLY A 76 1.48 -0.31 1.60
C GLY A 76 0.46 -1.33 2.11
N LEU A 77 -0.37 -0.95 3.08
CA LEU A 77 -1.42 -1.81 3.62
C LEU A 77 -2.44 -2.21 2.55
N VAL A 78 -2.91 -1.25 1.75
CA VAL A 78 -3.87 -1.54 0.67
C VAL A 78 -3.24 -2.41 -0.43
N ALA A 79 -1.96 -2.21 -0.75
CA ALA A 79 -1.24 -3.03 -1.74
C ALA A 79 -1.14 -4.51 -1.31
N GLU A 80 -1.05 -4.78 0.00
CA GLU A 80 -1.08 -6.13 0.58
C GLU A 80 -2.51 -6.68 0.80
N GLY A 81 -3.55 -5.92 0.40
CA GLY A 81 -4.95 -6.35 0.44
C GLY A 81 -5.71 -6.00 1.72
N PHE A 82 -5.14 -5.23 2.64
CA PHE A 82 -5.80 -4.82 3.88
C PHE A 82 -6.83 -3.71 3.64
N LYS A 83 -8.04 -3.87 4.18
CA LYS A 83 -9.05 -2.82 4.22
C LYS A 83 -8.62 -1.74 5.20
N THR A 84 -8.09 -0.63 4.68
CA THR A 84 -7.44 0.43 5.47
C THR A 84 -8.24 1.72 5.45
N ALA A 85 -8.51 2.31 6.62
CA ALA A 85 -9.03 3.67 6.75
C ALA A 85 -7.89 4.68 6.96
N VAL A 86 -7.96 5.84 6.31
CA VAL A 86 -7.05 6.97 6.55
C VAL A 86 -7.85 8.13 7.11
N ILE A 87 -7.56 8.54 8.33
CA ILE A 87 -8.24 9.64 9.03
C ILE A 87 -7.29 10.81 9.13
N THR A 88 -7.71 11.99 8.68
CA THR A 88 -6.90 13.21 8.74
C THR A 88 -7.78 14.43 8.99
N LYS A 89 -7.28 15.37 9.79
CA LYS A 89 -7.97 16.65 10.06
C LYS A 89 -7.85 17.65 8.91
N LEU A 90 -6.82 17.51 8.07
CA LEU A 90 -6.55 18.36 6.92
C LEU A 90 -6.69 17.55 5.64
N PHE A 91 -7.02 18.23 4.54
CA PHE A 91 -6.87 17.63 3.22
C PHE A 91 -5.41 17.14 3.03
N PRO A 92 -5.15 15.94 2.47
CA PRO A 92 -3.84 15.29 2.55
C PRO A 92 -2.66 16.15 2.10
N THR A 93 -2.81 16.92 1.01
CA THR A 93 -1.76 17.79 0.47
C THR A 93 -1.51 19.06 1.29
N ARG A 94 -2.25 19.26 2.39
CA ARG A 94 -2.05 20.35 3.37
C ARG A 94 -1.39 19.86 4.66
N SER A 95 -0.93 18.62 4.70
CA SER A 95 -0.07 18.12 5.78
C SER A 95 1.27 18.87 5.81
N HIS A 96 1.91 18.99 6.97
CA HIS A 96 3.17 19.75 7.12
C HIS A 96 4.33 19.17 6.30
N THR A 97 4.24 17.91 5.84
CA THR A 97 5.18 17.33 4.87
C THR A 97 5.27 18.17 3.59
N VAL A 98 4.21 18.90 3.20
CA VAL A 98 4.21 19.80 2.04
C VAL A 98 5.24 20.94 2.14
N ALA A 99 5.65 21.30 3.36
CA ALA A 99 6.59 22.39 3.61
C ALA A 99 8.06 21.95 3.55
N ALA A 100 8.36 20.67 3.30
CA ALA A 100 9.74 20.18 3.19
C ALA A 100 10.43 20.75 1.93
N GLN A 101 11.68 21.20 2.08
CA GLN A 101 12.42 21.91 1.00
C GLN A 101 13.70 21.21 0.56
N GLY A 102 14.53 20.73 1.49
CA GLY A 102 15.86 20.22 1.16
C GLY A 102 15.85 18.96 0.29
N GLY A 103 15.42 17.83 0.86
CA GLY A 103 15.42 16.54 0.17
C GLY A 103 15.32 15.37 1.15
N ILE A 104 15.58 14.17 0.65
CA ILE A 104 15.71 12.94 1.43
C ILE A 104 17.10 12.35 1.16
N ASN A 105 17.83 12.00 2.22
CA ASN A 105 19.15 11.39 2.09
C ASN A 105 18.99 9.90 1.76
N ALA A 106 19.79 9.42 0.81
CA ALA A 106 19.92 8.02 0.47
C ALA A 106 21.27 7.78 -0.21
N ALA A 107 21.97 6.70 0.16
CA ALA A 107 23.24 6.30 -0.43
C ALA A 107 23.05 5.72 -1.84
N LEU A 108 22.77 6.60 -2.81
CA LEU A 108 22.49 6.20 -4.21
C LEU A 108 23.73 6.24 -5.10
N GLY A 109 24.80 6.93 -4.69
CA GLY A 109 26.04 7.03 -5.45
C GLY A 109 25.94 7.81 -6.77
N ASN A 110 24.98 8.76 -6.89
CA ASN A 110 24.70 9.45 -8.15
C ASN A 110 25.76 10.51 -8.53
N MET A 111 26.44 11.11 -7.55
CA MET A 111 27.42 12.18 -7.76
C MET A 111 28.85 11.70 -7.52
N GLU A 112 29.03 10.80 -6.55
CA GLU A 112 30.28 10.14 -6.18
C GLU A 112 29.96 8.77 -5.57
N GLU A 113 30.98 7.92 -5.37
CA GLU A 113 30.81 6.63 -4.69
C GLU A 113 30.25 6.84 -3.28
N ASP A 114 29.28 6.02 -2.88
CA ASP A 114 28.55 6.17 -1.62
C ASP A 114 28.20 4.80 -1.02
N ASP A 115 28.22 4.68 0.31
CA ASP A 115 27.86 3.48 1.07
C ASP A 115 26.92 3.87 2.22
N TRP A 116 25.85 3.10 2.40
CA TRP A 116 24.87 3.33 3.47
C TRP A 116 25.47 3.25 4.88
N HIS A 117 26.57 2.52 5.08
CA HIS A 117 27.28 2.50 6.35
C HIS A 117 27.88 3.86 6.72
N TRP A 118 28.15 4.73 5.75
CA TRP A 118 28.66 6.09 6.00
C TRP A 118 27.56 7.06 6.45
N HIS A 119 26.29 6.64 6.36
CA HIS A 119 25.11 7.46 6.69
C HIS A 119 24.59 7.21 8.13
N MET A 120 25.25 6.30 8.88
CA MET A 120 24.97 5.94 10.28
C MET A 120 25.80 6.77 11.25
#